data_AF-A0A5B9M9V7-F1
#
_entry.id   AF-A0A5B9M9V7-F1
#
_cell.length_a   1.000
_cell.length_b   1.000
_cell.length_c   1.000
_cell.angle_alpha   90.00
_cell.angle_beta   90.00
_cell.angle_gamma   90.00
#
_symmetry.space_group_name_H-M   'P 1'
#
loop_
_entity.id
_entity.type
_entity.pdbx_description
1 polymer ?
#
loop_
_entity_poly.entity_id
_entity_poly.type
_entity_poly.pdbx_seq_one_letter_code
_entity_poly.pdbx_strand_id
1 'polypeptide(L)'
;MNAPQRRPSSDPLLNPPPDQPDGDPVADESSTKNSSSEGGGAALEGVSAVAPQHAAALLAELKREMNRLQREIRLAIQAQLGRMAGQSLGSIEANRELARSIQEMLDAHGLRVRCTHCGNPAILRVSPRSGAAAGVFVFDHTIDGRRTFHGGRIQMPEIRLVAKPARKPRGEKKAG
;
A
#
# COMPACT_ATOMS: atom_id res chain seq x y z
N MET A 1 -17.36 -41.49 -30.39
CA MET A 1 -16.30 -40.86 -31.21
C MET A 1 -15.36 -40.16 -30.25
N ASN A 2 -14.20 -40.78 -29.98
CA ASN A 2 -13.23 -40.34 -28.98
C ASN A 2 -12.28 -39.31 -29.59
N ALA A 3 -12.20 -38.11 -29.01
CA ALA A 3 -11.19 -37.11 -29.34
C ALA A 3 -9.95 -37.32 -28.45
N PRO A 4 -8.71 -37.27 -29.00
CA PRO A 4 -7.51 -37.58 -28.23
C PRO A 4 -7.07 -36.44 -27.31
N GLN A 5 -6.64 -36.85 -26.12
CA GLN A 5 -6.02 -36.05 -25.07
C GLN A 5 -4.67 -35.48 -25.53
N ARG A 6 -4.37 -34.24 -25.14
CA ARG A 6 -3.00 -33.70 -25.11
C ARG A 6 -2.69 -33.08 -23.74
N ARG A 7 -1.69 -33.65 -23.07
CA ARG A 7 -0.83 -33.07 -22.02
C ARG A 7 0.55 -33.73 -22.19
N PRO A 8 1.61 -33.28 -21.52
CA PRO A 8 2.03 -31.91 -21.19
C PRO A 8 3.40 -31.61 -21.87
N SER A 9 3.77 -30.34 -22.04
CA SER A 9 5.15 -30.00 -22.42
C SER A 9 5.86 -29.34 -21.25
N SER A 10 6.95 -30.01 -20.89
CA SER A 10 7.96 -29.78 -19.87
C SER A 10 8.68 -28.42 -19.95
N ASP A 11 8.98 -27.86 -18.77
CA ASP A 11 10.03 -26.86 -18.51
C ASP A 11 11.40 -27.29 -19.05
N PRO A 12 12.32 -26.34 -19.30
CA PRO A 12 13.47 -26.29 -18.40
C PRO A 12 14.03 -24.89 -18.06
N LEU A 13 14.43 -24.78 -16.78
CA LEU A 13 15.68 -24.21 -16.23
C LEU A 13 15.97 -22.70 -16.33
N LEU A 14 16.01 -22.12 -15.12
CA LEU A 14 17.02 -21.22 -14.54
C LEU A 14 18.08 -20.60 -15.48
N ASN A 15 18.21 -19.28 -15.37
CA ASN A 15 19.52 -18.63 -15.23
C ASN A 15 19.36 -17.34 -14.38
N PRO A 16 19.94 -17.26 -13.16
CA PRO A 16 20.08 -16.00 -12.44
C PRO A 16 21.23 -15.15 -13.01
N PRO A 17 21.15 -13.81 -12.96
CA PRO A 17 22.27 -12.94 -13.33
C PRO A 17 23.43 -13.03 -12.32
N PRO A 18 24.68 -12.82 -12.76
CA PRO A 18 25.86 -12.96 -11.91
C PRO A 18 26.02 -11.84 -10.89
N ASP A 19 26.48 -12.23 -9.70
CA ASP A 19 27.07 -11.39 -8.67
C ASP A 19 28.26 -10.58 -9.23
N GLN A 20 28.31 -9.29 -8.92
CA GLN A 20 29.52 -8.48 -9.03
C GLN A 20 29.88 -7.95 -7.63
N PRO A 21 30.98 -8.43 -7.03
CA PRO A 21 31.58 -7.80 -5.88
C PRO A 21 32.79 -6.92 -6.27
N ASP A 22 33.12 -6.02 -5.34
CA ASP A 22 34.41 -5.38 -5.10
C ASP A 22 34.78 -4.11 -5.88
N GLY A 23 34.76 -3.00 -5.14
CA GLY A 23 35.31 -1.71 -5.51
C GLY A 23 35.40 -0.75 -4.30
N ASP A 24 36.16 -1.13 -3.26
CA ASP A 24 36.75 -0.19 -2.30
C ASP A 24 38.04 0.42 -2.89
N PRO A 25 38.76 1.35 -2.23
CA PRO A 25 38.35 2.67 -1.75
C PRO A 25 39.27 3.77 -2.37
N VAL A 26 38.80 5.02 -2.47
CA VAL A 26 39.69 6.15 -2.81
C VAL A 26 40.16 6.89 -1.55
N ALA A 27 41.45 7.17 -1.57
CA ALA A 27 42.30 7.66 -0.49
C ALA A 27 41.99 9.08 0.01
N ASP A 28 42.24 9.23 1.30
CA ASP A 28 42.93 10.33 2.01
C ASP A 28 43.48 11.48 1.15
N GLU A 29 43.09 12.71 1.49
CA GLU A 29 44.06 13.81 1.58
C GLU A 29 43.63 14.87 2.61
N SER A 30 44.46 14.97 3.64
CA SER A 30 44.47 15.97 4.71
C SER A 30 44.92 17.37 4.29
N SER A 31 44.37 18.42 4.94
CA SER A 31 44.96 19.75 5.31
C SER A 31 43.81 20.79 5.35
N THR A 32 43.60 21.68 6.33
CA THR A 32 44.57 22.55 7.01
C THR A 32 43.90 23.26 8.21
N LYS A 33 44.58 23.24 9.37
CA LYS A 33 44.81 24.28 10.42
C LYS A 33 43.73 25.29 10.88
N ASN A 34 43.55 25.26 12.22
CA ASN A 34 43.45 26.33 13.23
C ASN A 34 42.56 27.57 13.02
N SER A 35 41.73 27.86 14.03
CA SER A 35 41.86 29.09 14.84
C SER A 35 41.05 29.00 16.13
N SER A 36 41.71 29.39 17.22
CA SER A 36 41.18 29.55 18.56
C SER A 36 40.17 30.69 18.64
N SER A 37 39.07 30.50 19.38
CA SER A 37 38.41 31.61 20.07
C SER A 37 37.83 31.12 21.39
N GLU A 38 38.46 31.54 22.47
CA GLU A 38 37.87 31.49 23.81
C GLU A 38 36.70 32.46 23.86
N GLY A 39 35.59 32.01 24.45
CA GLY A 39 34.39 32.84 24.58
C GLY A 39 33.39 32.20 25.55
N GLY A 40 33.50 32.59 26.82
CA GLY A 40 32.37 32.89 27.70
C GLY A 40 31.36 31.77 27.97
N GLY A 41 31.45 31.18 29.15
CA GLY A 41 30.46 30.24 29.67
C GLY A 41 29.08 30.85 29.83
N ALA A 42 28.09 30.11 29.35
CA ALA A 42 26.75 30.07 29.92
C ALA A 42 26.32 28.60 29.89
N ALA A 43 26.05 28.05 31.07
CA ALA A 43 25.65 26.67 31.27
C ALA A 43 24.42 26.34 30.40
N LEU A 44 24.66 25.61 29.31
CA LEU A 44 23.61 24.86 28.63
C LEU A 44 23.58 23.49 29.31
N GLU A 45 22.51 23.26 30.06
CA GLU A 45 22.18 21.97 30.65
C GLU A 45 22.40 20.86 29.61
N GLY A 46 23.17 19.85 30.03
CA GLY A 46 23.77 18.85 29.16
C GLY A 46 22.77 18.16 28.25
N VAL A 47 22.85 18.48 26.95
CA VAL A 47 22.38 17.58 25.91
C VAL A 47 23.33 16.40 25.89
N SER A 48 22.97 15.33 26.60
CA SER A 48 23.72 14.07 26.51
C SER A 48 23.64 13.56 25.08
N ALA A 49 24.78 13.55 24.39
CA ALA A 49 24.87 13.10 23.02
C ALA A 49 24.50 11.61 22.96
N VAL A 50 23.32 11.31 22.42
CA VAL A 50 22.93 9.92 22.14
C VAL A 50 23.85 9.38 21.07
N ALA A 51 24.58 8.30 21.37
CA ALA A 51 25.40 7.63 20.38
C ALA A 51 24.53 7.28 19.15
N PRO A 52 24.98 7.54 17.90
CA PRO A 52 24.17 7.32 16.70
C PRO A 52 23.57 5.92 16.59
N GLN A 53 24.28 4.92 17.12
CA GLN A 53 23.83 3.52 17.19
C GLN A 53 22.62 3.34 18.10
N HIS A 54 22.56 4.05 19.23
CA HIS A 54 21.43 4.00 20.15
C HIS A 54 20.19 4.67 19.54
N ALA A 55 20.35 5.82 18.88
CA ALA A 55 19.26 6.46 18.15
C ALA A 55 18.71 5.57 17.02
N ALA A 56 19.60 4.90 16.28
CA ALA A 56 19.20 3.94 15.24
C ALA A 56 18.42 2.74 15.82
N ALA A 57 18.82 2.22 16.98
CA ALA A 57 18.11 1.14 17.67
C ALA A 57 16.71 1.55 18.12
N LEU A 58 16.57 2.74 18.72
CA LEU A 58 15.27 3.29 19.13
C LEU A 58 14.33 3.49 17.94
N LEU A 59 14.83 4.03 16.82
CA LEU A 59 14.04 4.19 15.60
C LEU A 59 13.65 2.84 14.98
N ALA A 60 14.52 1.84 15.06
CA ALA A 60 14.20 0.49 14.59
C ALA A 60 13.09 -0.15 15.43
N GLU A 61 13.11 0.03 16.75
CA GLU A 61 12.04 -0.43 17.64
C GLU A 61 10.72 0.28 17.34
N LEU A 62 10.75 1.62 17.23
CA LEU A 62 9.56 2.38 16.88
C LEU A 62 8.96 1.92 15.54
N LYS A 63 9.79 1.67 14.51
CA LYS A 63 9.32 1.15 13.22
C LYS A 63 8.65 -0.21 13.36
N ARG A 64 9.19 -1.12 14.19
CA ARG A 64 8.58 -2.44 14.45
C ARG A 64 7.20 -2.28 15.10
N GLU A 65 7.10 -1.46 16.13
CA GLU A 65 5.84 -1.24 16.84
C GLU A 65 4.80 -0.57 15.93
N MET A 66 5.20 0.44 15.16
CA MET A 66 4.31 1.06 14.16
C MET A 66 3.78 0.04 13.14
N ASN A 67 4.63 -0.82 12.62
CA ASN A 67 4.21 -1.87 11.67
C ASN A 67 3.23 -2.86 12.31
N ARG A 68 3.45 -3.21 13.59
CA ARG A 68 2.55 -4.08 14.34
C ARG A 68 1.17 -3.43 14.51
N LEU A 69 1.11 -2.18 14.99
CA LEU A 69 -0.14 -1.45 15.17
C LEU A 69 -0.90 -1.26 13.84
N GLN A 70 -0.20 -0.92 12.77
CA GLN A 70 -0.82 -0.80 11.43
C GLN A 70 -1.43 -2.13 10.96
N ARG A 71 -0.74 -3.26 11.23
CA ARG A 71 -1.27 -4.59 10.92
C ARG A 71 -2.51 -4.90 11.74
N GLU A 72 -2.50 -4.61 13.04
CA GLU A 72 -3.66 -4.82 13.93
C GLU A 72 -4.85 -3.98 13.49
N ILE A 73 -4.65 -2.69 13.18
CA ILE A 73 -5.69 -1.79 12.64
C ILE A 73 -6.30 -2.37 11.36
N ARG A 74 -5.46 -2.79 10.40
CA ARG A 74 -5.94 -3.35 9.12
C ARG A 74 -6.78 -4.61 9.34
N LEU A 75 -6.34 -5.51 10.22
CA LEU A 75 -7.08 -6.74 10.53
C LEU A 75 -8.42 -6.44 11.21
N ALA A 76 -8.44 -5.49 12.14
CA ALA A 76 -9.66 -5.06 12.80
C ALA A 76 -10.66 -4.45 11.80
N ILE A 77 -10.23 -3.54 10.93
CA ILE A 77 -11.08 -2.95 9.88
C ILE A 77 -11.62 -4.06 8.96
N GLN A 78 -10.78 -4.99 8.51
CA GLN A 78 -11.21 -6.07 7.63
C GLN A 78 -12.24 -6.99 8.30
N ALA A 79 -12.08 -7.31 9.57
CA ALA A 79 -13.05 -8.12 10.32
C ALA A 79 -14.40 -7.40 10.44
N GLN A 80 -14.41 -6.09 10.71
CA GLN A 80 -15.63 -5.28 10.80
C GLN A 80 -16.37 -5.22 9.47
N LEU A 81 -15.66 -4.88 8.39
CA LEU A 81 -16.24 -4.82 7.05
C LEU A 81 -16.71 -6.20 6.56
N GLY A 82 -16.01 -7.27 6.96
CA GLY A 82 -16.40 -8.64 6.66
C GLY A 82 -17.77 -9.03 7.20
N ARG A 83 -18.17 -8.50 8.37
CA ARG A 83 -19.51 -8.75 8.95
C ARG A 83 -20.66 -8.18 8.13
N MET A 84 -20.37 -7.22 7.27
CA MET A 84 -21.35 -6.55 6.43
C MET A 84 -21.43 -7.18 5.02
N ALA A 85 -20.54 -8.13 4.70
CA ALA A 85 -20.57 -8.84 3.41
C ALA A 85 -21.90 -9.60 3.24
N GLY A 86 -22.44 -9.58 2.02
CA GLY A 86 -23.75 -10.16 1.71
C GLY A 86 -24.95 -9.27 2.06
N GLN A 87 -24.73 -8.13 2.76
CA GLN A 87 -25.82 -7.22 3.13
C GLN A 87 -26.01 -6.12 2.08
N SER A 88 -27.20 -5.51 2.08
CA SER A 88 -27.54 -4.32 1.28
C SER A 88 -28.54 -3.49 2.09
N LEU A 89 -28.43 -2.16 2.06
CA LEU A 89 -29.28 -1.27 2.85
C LEU A 89 -30.63 -0.95 2.19
N GLY A 90 -30.97 -1.64 1.09
CA GLY A 90 -32.29 -1.57 0.46
C GLY A 90 -32.53 -0.35 -0.45
N SER A 91 -31.73 0.72 -0.32
CA SER A 91 -31.76 1.88 -1.23
C SER A 91 -30.38 2.20 -1.80
N ILE A 92 -30.36 2.80 -3.00
CA ILE A 92 -29.12 3.18 -3.67
C ILE A 92 -28.43 4.33 -2.92
N GLU A 93 -29.19 5.24 -2.34
CA GLU A 93 -28.68 6.36 -1.53
C GLU A 93 -27.95 5.83 -0.29
N ALA A 94 -28.58 4.92 0.47
CA ALA A 94 -27.97 4.34 1.67
C ALA A 94 -26.72 3.53 1.33
N ASN A 95 -26.76 2.72 0.27
CA ASN A 95 -25.60 1.95 -0.19
C ASN A 95 -24.45 2.86 -0.68
N ARG A 96 -24.75 3.98 -1.35
CA ARG A 96 -23.74 4.96 -1.77
C ARG A 96 -23.08 5.64 -0.59
N GLU A 97 -23.86 6.05 0.41
CA GLU A 97 -23.34 6.67 1.62
C GLU A 97 -22.45 5.68 2.37
N LEU A 98 -22.91 4.45 2.58
CA LEU A 98 -22.10 3.40 3.17
C LEU A 98 -20.77 3.19 2.42
N ALA A 99 -20.82 3.04 1.09
CA ALA A 99 -19.62 2.88 0.30
C ALA A 99 -18.67 4.08 0.43
N ARG A 100 -19.20 5.31 0.47
CA ARG A 100 -18.42 6.53 0.68
C ARG A 100 -17.74 6.54 2.05
N SER A 101 -18.47 6.30 3.15
CA SER A 101 -17.91 6.29 4.50
C SER A 101 -16.82 5.22 4.65
N ILE A 102 -17.01 4.04 4.03
CA ILE A 102 -15.97 3.01 3.98
C ILE A 102 -14.72 3.55 3.26
N GLN A 103 -14.86 4.18 2.10
CA GLN A 103 -13.72 4.70 1.36
C GLN A 103 -12.98 5.82 2.09
N GLU A 104 -13.69 6.73 2.74
CA GLU A 104 -13.09 7.81 3.54
C GLU A 104 -12.26 7.24 4.70
N MET A 105 -12.82 6.28 5.44
CA MET A 105 -12.11 5.57 6.50
C MET A 105 -10.87 4.84 5.97
N LEU A 106 -10.98 4.10 4.85
CA LEU A 106 -9.84 3.41 4.26
C LEU A 106 -8.75 4.39 3.77
N ASP A 107 -9.16 5.52 3.20
CA ASP A 107 -8.23 6.55 2.72
C ASP A 107 -7.43 7.18 3.87
N ALA A 108 -8.06 7.39 5.03
CA ALA A 108 -7.40 7.89 6.24
C ALA A 108 -6.32 6.93 6.77
N HIS A 109 -6.48 5.62 6.55
CA HIS A 109 -5.51 4.61 6.94
C HIS A 109 -4.55 4.18 5.81
N GLY A 110 -4.56 4.86 4.66
CA GLY A 110 -3.69 4.51 3.53
C GLY A 110 -4.00 3.14 2.93
N LEU A 111 -5.28 2.74 2.95
CA LEU A 111 -5.76 1.45 2.47
C LEU A 111 -6.66 1.61 1.22
N ARG A 112 -6.80 0.50 0.49
CA ARG A 112 -7.74 0.32 -0.62
C ARG A 112 -8.42 -1.03 -0.51
N VAL A 113 -9.58 -1.17 -1.14
CA VAL A 113 -10.19 -2.50 -1.30
C VAL A 113 -9.47 -3.26 -2.40
N ARG A 114 -9.24 -4.56 -2.21
CA ARG A 114 -8.72 -5.46 -3.25
C ARG A 114 -9.89 -5.89 -4.12
N CYS A 115 -9.81 -5.63 -5.43
CA CYS A 115 -10.79 -6.14 -6.36
C CYS A 115 -10.80 -7.67 -6.35
N THR A 116 -11.98 -8.28 -6.19
CA THR A 116 -12.13 -9.75 -6.17
C THR A 116 -11.92 -10.39 -7.53
N HIS A 117 -12.00 -9.62 -8.62
CA HIS A 117 -11.85 -10.13 -9.99
C HIS A 117 -10.41 -10.11 -10.49
N CYS A 118 -9.68 -9.00 -10.31
CA CYS A 118 -8.32 -8.83 -10.82
C CYS A 118 -7.24 -8.69 -9.74
N GLY A 119 -7.62 -8.58 -8.46
CA GLY A 119 -6.68 -8.40 -7.36
C GLY A 119 -6.09 -6.99 -7.22
N ASN A 120 -6.37 -6.08 -8.15
CA ASN A 120 -5.84 -4.71 -8.10
C ASN A 120 -6.49 -3.89 -6.97
N PRO A 121 -5.74 -2.91 -6.39
CA PRO A 121 -6.30 -1.91 -5.50
C PRO A 121 -7.40 -1.12 -6.20
N ALA A 122 -8.56 -1.03 -5.56
CA ALA A 122 -9.76 -0.42 -6.10
C ALA A 122 -10.46 0.45 -5.06
N ILE A 123 -11.43 1.22 -5.54
CA ILE A 123 -12.38 2.00 -4.76
C ILE A 123 -13.73 1.30 -4.85
N LEU A 124 -14.36 1.00 -3.72
CA LEU A 124 -15.72 0.47 -3.71
C LEU A 124 -16.69 1.61 -4.02
N ARG A 125 -17.59 1.39 -4.97
CA ARG A 125 -18.65 2.33 -5.33
C ARG A 125 -19.97 1.61 -5.53
N VAL A 126 -21.05 2.39 -5.59
CA VAL A 126 -22.39 1.90 -5.93
C VAL A 126 -22.86 2.62 -7.18
N SER A 127 -23.16 1.84 -8.21
CA SER A 127 -23.64 2.32 -9.50
C SER A 127 -25.12 1.95 -9.70
N PRO A 128 -25.92 2.82 -10.33
CA PRO A 128 -27.28 2.48 -10.71
C PRO A 128 -27.26 1.42 -11.82
N ARG A 129 -28.22 0.48 -11.79
CA ARG A 129 -28.40 -0.51 -12.85
C ARG A 129 -29.88 -0.87 -12.98
N SER A 130 -30.34 -1.07 -14.21
CA SER A 130 -31.71 -1.52 -14.47
C SER A 130 -31.98 -2.83 -13.73
N GLY A 131 -33.13 -2.92 -13.06
CA GLY A 131 -33.52 -4.08 -12.26
C GLY A 131 -32.87 -4.17 -10.87
N ALA A 132 -32.05 -3.21 -10.45
CA ALA A 132 -31.45 -3.16 -9.11
C ALA A 132 -31.79 -1.83 -8.41
N ALA A 133 -32.91 -1.80 -7.69
CA ALA A 133 -33.39 -0.60 -6.97
C ALA A 133 -32.37 -0.06 -5.96
N ALA A 134 -31.64 -0.95 -5.27
CA ALA A 134 -30.60 -0.59 -4.32
C ALA A 134 -29.23 -0.28 -4.96
N GLY A 135 -29.14 -0.29 -6.30
CA GLY A 135 -27.89 -0.20 -7.05
C GLY A 135 -27.04 -1.46 -6.96
N VAL A 136 -25.86 -1.42 -7.57
CA VAL A 136 -24.88 -2.50 -7.55
C VAL A 136 -23.52 -2.01 -7.07
N PHE A 137 -22.88 -2.81 -6.22
CA PHE A 137 -21.51 -2.59 -5.77
C PHE A 137 -20.52 -2.93 -6.87
N VAL A 138 -19.62 -2.00 -7.15
CA VAL A 138 -18.56 -2.12 -8.15
C VAL A 138 -17.21 -1.73 -7.56
N PHE A 139 -16.16 -2.40 -8.04
CA PHE A 139 -14.78 -2.05 -7.81
C PHE A 139 -14.31 -1.15 -8.95
N ASP A 140 -14.01 0.11 -8.64
CA ASP A 140 -13.48 1.11 -9.56
C ASP A 140 -11.96 1.19 -9.41
N HIS A 141 -11.23 0.86 -10.47
CA HIS A 141 -9.77 0.88 -10.47
C HIS A 141 -9.23 1.41 -11.79
N THR A 142 -8.04 2.00 -11.73
CA THR A 142 -7.32 2.52 -12.89
C THR A 142 -6.17 1.58 -13.22
N ILE A 143 -6.26 0.89 -14.35
CA ILE A 143 -5.20 0.01 -14.89
C ILE A 143 -4.64 0.69 -16.13
N ASP A 144 -3.32 0.87 -16.20
CA ASP A 144 -2.63 1.45 -17.35
C ASP A 144 -3.23 2.77 -17.85
N GLY A 145 -3.63 3.63 -16.91
CA GLY A 145 -4.24 4.94 -17.19
C GLY A 145 -5.71 4.89 -17.62
N ARG A 146 -6.31 3.70 -17.71
CA ARG A 146 -7.73 3.52 -18.05
C ARG A 146 -8.54 3.14 -16.82
N ARG A 147 -9.68 3.80 -16.65
CA ARG A 147 -10.65 3.47 -15.59
C ARG A 147 -11.45 2.24 -16.01
N THR A 148 -11.52 1.26 -15.12
CA THR A 148 -12.22 -0.02 -15.35
C THR A 148 -13.07 -0.36 -14.13
N PHE A 149 -14.12 -1.14 -14.36
CA PHE A 149 -15.09 -1.51 -13.32
C PHE A 149 -15.28 -3.02 -13.30
N HIS A 150 -15.19 -3.61 -12.11
CA HIS A 150 -15.49 -5.02 -11.88
C HIS A 150 -16.60 -5.17 -10.84
N GLY A 151 -17.30 -6.31 -10.83
CA GLY A 151 -18.39 -6.58 -9.89
C GLY A 151 -19.77 -6.36 -10.52
N GLY A 152 -20.65 -5.68 -9.80
CA GLY A 152 -22.06 -5.49 -10.21
C GLY A 152 -23.04 -6.32 -9.39
N ARG A 153 -22.72 -6.63 -8.13
CA ARG A 153 -23.61 -7.37 -7.22
C ARG A 153 -24.46 -6.40 -6.41
N ILE A 154 -25.71 -6.75 -6.13
CA ILE A 154 -26.63 -5.93 -5.31
C ILE A 154 -26.24 -5.96 -3.82
N GLN A 155 -25.63 -7.06 -3.39
CA GLN A 155 -25.12 -7.25 -2.03
C GLN A 155 -23.64 -6.84 -1.95
N MET A 156 -23.24 -6.37 -0.77
CA MET A 156 -21.87 -5.94 -0.54
C MET A 156 -20.91 -7.12 -0.68
N PRO A 157 -19.83 -6.99 -1.49
CA PRO A 157 -18.88 -8.08 -1.68
C PRO A 157 -18.03 -8.30 -0.41
N GLU A 158 -17.39 -9.46 -0.33
CA GLU A 158 -16.32 -9.68 0.65
C GLU A 158 -15.22 -8.62 0.45
N ILE A 159 -14.94 -7.87 1.52
CA ILE A 159 -13.93 -6.81 1.49
C ILE A 159 -12.59 -7.35 1.97
N ARG A 160 -11.60 -7.34 1.08
CA ARG A 160 -10.19 -7.55 1.42
C ARG A 160 -9.46 -6.23 1.26
N LEU A 161 -8.54 -5.94 2.17
CA LEU A 161 -7.80 -4.68 2.15
C LEU A 161 -6.41 -4.88 1.55
N VAL A 162 -5.89 -3.86 0.89
CA VAL A 162 -4.51 -3.74 0.39
C VAL A 162 -3.99 -2.34 0.69
N ALA A 163 -2.66 -2.17 0.70
CA ALA A 163 -2.07 -0.85 0.84
C ALA A 163 -2.45 0.03 -0.35
N LYS A 164 -2.66 1.32 -0.10
CA LYS A 164 -2.87 2.31 -1.15
C LYS A 164 -1.59 2.47 -1.97
N PRO A 165 -1.65 2.31 -3.31
CA PRO A 165 -0.50 2.52 -4.17
C PRO A 165 0.10 3.91 -3.97
N ALA A 166 1.43 3.99 -3.97
CA ALA A 166 2.13 5.27 -3.99
C ALA A 166 1.68 6.08 -5.21
N ARG A 167 1.44 7.37 -5.03
CA ARG A 167 1.12 8.25 -6.17
C ARG A 167 2.37 8.37 -7.02
N LYS A 168 2.26 8.08 -8.33
CA LYS A 168 3.34 8.43 -9.27
C LYS A 168 3.55 9.95 -9.21
N PRO A 169 4.79 10.43 -9.01
CA PRO A 169 5.08 11.84 -9.08
C PRO A 169 4.73 12.33 -10.49
N ARG A 170 4.03 13.47 -10.57
CA ARG A 170 3.59 14.06 -11.83
C ARG A 170 4.81 14.69 -12.52
N GLY A 171 5.60 13.89 -13.25
CA GLY A 171 6.83 14.40 -13.87
C GLY A 171 7.61 13.43 -14.76
N GLU A 172 7.57 12.13 -14.51
CA GLU A 172 8.21 11.16 -15.42
C GLU A 172 7.30 10.89 -16.62
N LYS A 173 7.33 11.80 -17.60
CA LYS A 173 7.08 11.42 -18.99
C LYS A 173 8.14 10.36 -19.33
N LYS A 174 7.72 9.11 -19.54
CA LYS A 174 8.57 8.14 -20.24
C LYS A 174 8.88 8.76 -21.61
N ALA A 175 10.14 9.17 -21.81
CA ALA A 175 10.67 9.35 -23.15
C ALA A 175 10.63 7.97 -23.82
N GLY A 176 9.78 7.83 -24.83
CA GLY A 176 9.62 6.66 -25.66
C GLY A 176 9.17 7.12 -27.03
#